data_AF-A0A5M3WV60-F1
#
_entry.id   AF-A0A5M3WV60-F1
#
_cell.length_a   1.000
_cell.length_b   1.000
_cell.length_c   1.000
_cell.angle_alpha   90.00
_cell.angle_beta   90.00
_cell.angle_gamma   90.00
#
_symmetry.space_group_name_H-M   'P 1'
#
loop_
_entity.id
_entity.type
_entity.pdbx_description
1 polymer ?
#
loop_
_entity_poly.entity_id
_entity_poly.type
_entity_poly.pdbx_seq_one_letter_code
_entity_poly.pdbx_strand_id
1 'polypeptide(L)'
;MMVACPVCRFPSPPATAAELACAECAWLLTGPYLAGEPSEAELAAFEEKLIGARRQRDVLAAQRVFQLCEITDADLAEAVMGQVRGGPPEDDELSRLARLAWAELPADGGPAPADTSGVAGVVADLAGGALSAVTFVELSPDTLCGVDLAVDELGAVGQVTPGWQLSWAELAPALPADAPIRHFFLAGGVGNLPAIDVDALGDLAAERIPAGSGLVLIQRTPGWPVLEAITRRIRLKHRVLAEVLAVPRPFPGVPFAETIREIVARSPLRYPYHLVVARAEPGTGEYDPVTIRLFPAGQRGNGEVRTAEVDILTPPVPVPAVTLPIVIAPAGDPAGWRLVRAVRVPVPAPDSLMRVRVELPEPGHPRVVAPSEPVDDRRGWEQLRRALPRRLSAPRVIDLVCAVELGGNSGDVVAARVTRLGDLVTAALGDHPGRDVLKVGVLSYADHPLSQRRHRGPSTDPVVSVPLSEPAAAMKTLRGLRASSGVAHAYATALEDALKALTTYRWRPGSHRVAVFAGARPAHRAAGSPADGVASCPIDWSEQVRKLRDQGVRCVAIVEPTQWEGLYAAAATRHADRVWAALAGDAVFGPGDFGAPAALHAAGLSLSEADRGFPFALAAGKEHDHG
;
A
#
# COMPACT_ATOMS: atom_id res chain seq x y z
N MET A 1 -32.17 24.68 53.56
CA MET A 1 -32.27 25.56 52.38
C MET A 1 -30.84 25.87 51.96
N MET A 2 -30.42 25.49 50.75
CA MET A 2 -29.12 25.92 50.24
C MET A 2 -29.19 27.42 49.96
N VAL A 3 -28.23 28.18 50.47
CA VAL A 3 -28.12 29.62 50.21
C VAL A 3 -27.02 29.78 49.17
N ALA A 4 -27.32 30.46 48.06
CA ALA A 4 -26.30 30.76 47.05
C ALA A 4 -25.35 31.85 47.58
N CYS A 5 -24.05 31.71 47.31
CA CYS A 5 -23.07 32.72 47.68
C CYS A 5 -23.43 34.08 47.05
N PRO A 6 -23.44 35.20 47.79
CA PRO A 6 -23.85 36.49 47.22
C PRO A 6 -22.85 37.06 46.20
N VAL A 7 -21.61 36.54 46.16
CA VAL A 7 -20.55 36.96 45.22
C VAL A 7 -20.61 36.16 43.92
N CYS A 8 -20.46 34.84 44.00
CA CYS A 8 -20.35 33.95 42.85
C CYS A 8 -21.65 33.22 42.46
N ARG A 9 -22.69 33.29 43.30
CA ARG A 9 -23.99 32.60 43.15
C ARG A 9 -23.93 31.07 43.07
N PHE A 10 -22.78 30.45 43.31
CA PHE A 10 -22.72 29.00 43.44
C PHE A 10 -23.53 28.52 44.64
N PRO A 11 -24.20 27.36 44.54
CA PRO A 11 -24.81 26.71 45.68
C PRO A 11 -23.76 26.52 46.77
N SER A 12 -24.07 26.97 47.99
CA SER A 12 -23.26 26.67 49.15
C SER A 12 -24.09 25.85 50.12
N PRO A 13 -23.54 24.76 50.70
CA PRO A 13 -24.22 24.06 51.78
C PRO A 13 -24.55 25.07 52.90
N PRO A 14 -25.65 24.87 53.64
CA PRO A 14 -25.95 25.72 54.77
C PRO A 14 -24.75 25.70 55.72
N ALA A 15 -24.18 26.87 56.01
CA ALA A 15 -22.95 27.00 56.78
C ALA A 15 -23.08 26.20 58.09
N THR A 16 -22.43 25.04 58.14
CA THR A 16 -22.12 24.40 59.42
C THR A 16 -21.01 25.23 60.06
N ALA A 17 -20.84 25.18 61.38
CA ALA A 17 -19.81 25.96 62.09
C ALA A 17 -18.36 25.73 61.59
N ALA A 18 -18.14 24.75 60.69
CA ALA A 18 -16.86 24.43 60.08
C ALA A 18 -16.57 25.13 58.73
N GLU A 19 -17.58 25.63 58.00
CA GLU A 19 -17.40 26.22 56.66
C GLU A 19 -17.69 27.73 56.67
N LEU A 20 -16.67 28.52 57.03
CA LEU A 20 -16.77 29.99 57.14
C LEU A 20 -16.76 30.71 55.77
N ALA A 21 -16.36 30.04 54.69
CA ALA A 21 -16.15 30.62 53.37
C ALA A 21 -16.75 29.77 52.24
N CYS A 22 -17.15 30.43 51.15
CA CYS A 22 -17.60 29.77 49.93
C CYS A 22 -16.44 29.00 49.27
N ALA A 23 -16.63 27.71 48.99
CA ALA A 23 -15.60 26.86 48.38
C ALA A 23 -15.12 27.34 46.99
N GLU A 24 -15.95 28.10 46.26
CA GLU A 24 -15.69 28.50 44.88
C GLU A 24 -15.10 29.91 44.72
N CYS A 25 -15.24 30.78 45.73
CA CYS A 25 -14.74 32.15 45.67
C CYS A 25 -14.11 32.66 46.97
N ALA A 26 -14.00 31.79 47.98
CA ALA A 26 -13.50 32.09 49.31
C ALA A 26 -14.22 33.24 50.05
N TRP A 27 -15.36 33.74 49.55
CA TRP A 27 -16.14 34.77 50.24
C TRP A 27 -16.67 34.24 51.57
N LEU A 28 -16.45 34.99 52.66
CA LEU A 28 -16.94 34.62 53.98
C LEU A 28 -18.47 34.65 54.02
N LEU A 29 -19.09 33.49 54.17
CA LEU A 29 -20.55 33.34 54.20
C LEU A 29 -21.12 33.68 55.59
N THR A 30 -20.30 33.53 56.62
CA THR A 30 -20.62 33.88 58.01
C THR A 30 -19.51 34.74 58.59
N GLY A 31 -19.87 35.93 59.07
CA GLY A 31 -18.95 36.83 59.78
C GLY A 31 -18.87 36.53 61.29
N PRO A 32 -18.00 37.25 62.02
CA PRO A 32 -18.01 37.21 63.49
C PRO A 32 -19.38 37.63 64.04
N TYR A 33 -19.78 37.06 65.17
CA TYR A 33 -21.00 37.48 65.86
C TYR A 33 -20.89 38.95 66.28
N LEU A 34 -21.90 39.74 65.94
CA LEU A 34 -22.05 41.12 66.41
C LEU A 34 -22.90 41.13 67.68
N ALA A 35 -22.49 41.93 68.67
CA ALA A 35 -23.27 42.12 69.89
C ALA A 35 -24.31 43.23 69.67
N GLY A 36 -25.54 42.85 69.34
CA GLY A 36 -26.65 43.77 69.07
C GLY A 36 -27.02 43.84 67.58
N GLU A 37 -27.90 44.78 67.23
CA GLU A 37 -28.24 45.06 65.82
C GLU A 37 -27.06 45.74 65.11
N PRO A 38 -26.77 45.38 63.85
CA PRO A 38 -25.71 46.02 63.09
C PRO A 38 -26.01 47.50 62.86
N SER A 39 -25.04 48.36 63.14
CA SER A 39 -25.11 49.79 62.86
C SER A 39 -25.15 50.08 61.35
N GLU A 40 -25.64 51.26 60.97
CA GLU A 40 -25.64 51.71 59.56
C GLU A 40 -24.23 51.69 58.95
N ALA A 41 -23.21 52.04 59.73
CA ALA A 41 -21.82 52.02 59.29
C ALA A 41 -21.31 50.59 59.03
N GLU A 42 -21.70 49.61 59.85
CA GLU A 42 -21.35 48.20 59.65
C GLU A 42 -22.07 47.61 58.43
N LEU A 43 -23.35 47.95 58.23
CA LEU A 43 -24.11 47.56 57.04
C LEU A 43 -23.50 48.16 55.77
N ALA A 44 -23.14 49.45 55.80
CA ALA A 44 -22.50 50.12 54.67
C ALA A 44 -21.12 49.51 54.35
N ALA A 45 -20.29 49.24 55.37
CA ALA A 45 -18.99 48.60 55.18
C ALA A 45 -19.12 47.16 54.64
N PHE A 46 -20.14 46.41 55.08
CA PHE A 46 -20.43 45.09 54.51
C PHE A 46 -20.84 45.17 53.05
N GLU A 47 -21.74 46.10 52.70
CA GLU A 47 -22.20 46.28 51.32
C GLU A 47 -21.05 46.72 50.40
N GLU A 48 -20.21 47.66 50.84
CA GLU A 48 -19.00 48.08 50.11
C GLU A 48 -18.07 46.90 49.85
N LYS A 49 -17.80 46.09 50.88
CA LYS A 49 -16.97 44.88 50.75
C LYS A 49 -17.59 43.86 49.78
N LEU A 50 -18.90 43.69 49.82
CA LEU A 50 -19.63 42.78 48.94
C LEU A 50 -19.60 43.26 47.48
N ILE A 51 -19.82 44.55 47.24
CA ILE A 51 -19.68 45.17 45.92
C ILE A 51 -18.27 44.99 45.38
N GLY A 52 -17.24 45.28 46.20
CA GLY A 52 -15.84 45.09 45.84
C GLY A 52 -15.51 43.65 45.46
N ALA A 53 -15.98 42.66 46.23
CA ALA A 53 -15.75 41.25 45.93
C ALA A 53 -16.49 40.78 44.66
N ARG A 54 -17.71 41.26 44.44
CA ARG A 54 -18.49 41.00 43.22
C ARG A 54 -17.78 41.53 41.98
N ARG A 55 -17.32 42.78 42.03
CA ARG A 55 -16.55 43.43 40.97
C ARG A 55 -15.25 42.69 40.71
N GLN A 56 -14.46 42.41 41.76
CA GLN A 56 -13.19 41.69 41.65
C GLN A 56 -13.37 40.35 40.92
N ARG A 57 -14.41 39.58 41.27
CA ARG A 57 -14.70 38.31 40.61
C ARG A 57 -15.03 38.48 39.13
N ASP A 58 -15.87 39.45 38.78
CA ASP A 58 -16.24 39.71 37.40
C ASP A 58 -15.03 40.16 36.57
N VAL A 59 -14.16 41.03 37.10
CA VAL A 59 -12.94 41.47 36.41
C VAL A 59 -11.95 40.31 36.22
N LEU A 60 -11.81 39.41 37.19
CA LEU A 60 -11.00 38.19 37.03
C LEU A 60 -11.55 37.27 35.93
N ALA A 61 -12.88 37.13 35.84
CA ALA A 61 -13.51 36.37 34.76
C ALA A 61 -13.27 37.01 33.38
N ALA A 62 -13.42 38.33 33.27
CA ALA A 62 -13.09 39.07 32.04
C ALA A 62 -11.62 38.84 31.63
N GLN A 63 -10.69 38.93 32.59
CA GLN A 63 -9.27 38.65 32.36
C GLN A 63 -9.01 37.23 31.82
N ARG A 64 -9.69 36.22 32.37
CA ARG A 64 -9.56 34.83 31.90
C ARG A 64 -10.06 34.65 30.46
N VAL A 65 -11.12 35.35 30.06
CA VAL A 65 -11.60 35.37 28.66
C VAL A 65 -10.57 36.04 27.76
N PHE A 66 -10.05 37.19 28.17
CA PHE A 66 -9.06 37.96 27.42
C PHE A 66 -7.73 37.24 27.20
N GLN A 67 -7.29 36.45 28.18
CA GLN A 67 -6.09 35.62 28.07
C GLN A 67 -6.24 34.51 27.02
N LEU A 68 -7.47 34.04 26.76
CA LEU A 68 -7.72 32.95 25.81
C LEU A 68 -7.87 33.44 24.37
N CYS A 69 -8.47 34.61 24.16
CA CYS A 69 -8.92 35.05 22.85
C CYS A 69 -7.94 35.96 22.07
N GLU A 70 -6.70 36.16 22.54
CA GLU A 70 -5.74 37.14 21.98
C GLU A 70 -6.45 38.44 21.56
N ILE A 71 -6.83 39.28 22.52
CA ILE A 71 -7.68 40.47 22.27
C ILE A 71 -7.14 41.29 21.10
N THR A 72 -7.72 41.05 19.94
CA THR A 72 -7.67 41.89 18.75
C THR A 72 -9.08 42.32 18.35
N ASP A 73 -10.09 41.69 18.96
CA ASP A 73 -11.50 41.96 18.79
C ASP A 73 -11.99 42.94 19.87
N ALA A 74 -12.19 44.19 19.45
CA ALA A 74 -12.71 45.26 20.30
C ALA A 74 -14.15 45.01 20.75
N ASP A 75 -14.96 44.32 19.93
CA ASP A 75 -16.36 44.05 20.20
C ASP A 75 -16.48 43.00 21.31
N LEU A 76 -15.61 41.97 21.29
CA LEU A 76 -15.49 41.00 22.39
C LEU A 76 -15.12 41.70 23.71
N ALA A 77 -14.14 42.61 23.67
CA ALA A 77 -13.71 43.34 24.84
C ALA A 77 -14.84 44.21 25.42
N GLU A 78 -15.53 44.98 24.58
CA GLU A 78 -16.67 45.81 24.99
C GLU A 78 -17.81 44.96 25.59
N ALA A 79 -18.19 43.87 24.93
CA ALA A 79 -19.26 42.99 25.38
C ALA A 79 -18.96 42.35 26.75
N VAL A 80 -17.74 41.85 26.96
CA VAL A 80 -17.30 41.23 28.21
C VAL A 80 -17.18 42.28 29.33
N MET A 81 -16.56 43.43 29.07
CA MET A 81 -16.42 44.50 30.07
C MET A 81 -17.77 45.09 30.48
N GLY A 82 -18.72 45.16 29.55
CA GLY A 82 -20.09 45.59 29.82
C GLY A 82 -20.84 44.70 30.83
N GLN A 83 -20.36 43.49 31.09
CA GLN A 83 -20.94 42.59 32.11
C GLN A 83 -20.40 42.81 33.52
N VAL A 84 -19.30 43.56 33.69
CA VAL A 84 -18.69 43.76 35.01
C VAL A 84 -19.59 44.62 35.90
N ARG A 85 -19.95 44.12 37.09
CA ARG A 85 -20.73 44.89 38.07
C ARG A 85 -19.94 46.13 38.53
N GLY A 86 -20.60 47.28 38.46
CA GLY A 86 -19.98 48.59 38.74
C GLY A 86 -19.35 49.25 37.50
N GLY A 87 -19.52 48.69 36.30
CA GLY A 87 -18.99 49.24 35.05
C GLY A 87 -17.59 48.72 34.70
N PRO A 88 -17.04 49.14 33.55
CA PRO A 88 -15.74 48.66 33.09
C PRO A 88 -14.62 48.96 34.11
N PRO A 89 -13.63 48.06 34.28
CA PRO A 89 -12.45 48.32 35.10
C PRO A 89 -11.53 49.36 34.47
N GLU A 90 -10.86 50.13 35.32
CA GLU A 90 -9.74 50.98 34.91
C GLU A 90 -8.52 50.10 34.56
N ASP A 91 -7.61 50.62 33.73
CA ASP A 91 -6.46 49.87 33.23
C ASP A 91 -5.52 49.35 34.34
N ASP A 92 -5.41 50.09 35.44
CA ASP A 92 -4.60 49.73 36.60
C ASP A 92 -5.25 48.60 37.44
N GLU A 93 -6.58 48.65 37.61
CA GLU A 93 -7.38 47.59 38.20
C GLU A 93 -7.25 46.31 37.39
N LEU A 94 -7.37 46.42 36.06
CA LEU A 94 -7.23 45.32 35.13
C LEU A 94 -5.83 44.70 35.20
N SER A 95 -4.78 45.52 35.20
CA SER A 95 -3.37 45.09 35.29
C SER A 95 -3.04 44.43 36.63
N ARG A 96 -3.61 44.95 37.73
CA ARG A 96 -3.48 44.35 39.07
C ARG A 96 -4.14 42.97 39.14
N LEU A 97 -5.35 42.84 38.60
CA LEU A 97 -6.10 41.59 38.64
C LEU A 97 -5.60 40.56 37.63
N ALA A 98 -5.05 41.00 36.49
CA ALA A 98 -4.32 40.13 35.58
C ALA A 98 -3.18 39.41 36.31
N ARG A 99 -2.38 40.14 37.10
CA ARG A 99 -1.30 39.55 37.91
C ARG A 99 -1.82 38.55 38.94
N LEU A 100 -2.99 38.79 39.52
CA LEU A 100 -3.63 37.86 40.46
C LEU A 100 -4.15 36.59 39.75
N ALA A 101 -4.81 36.73 38.61
CA ALA A 101 -5.24 35.60 37.78
C ALA A 101 -4.04 34.74 37.34
N TRP A 102 -2.93 35.38 36.98
CA TRP A 102 -1.67 34.70 36.67
C TRP A 102 -1.06 33.99 37.87
N ALA A 103 -1.20 34.53 39.09
CA ALA A 103 -0.71 33.91 40.31
C ALA A 103 -1.60 32.76 40.83
N GLU A 104 -2.88 32.73 40.44
CA GLU A 104 -3.80 31.60 40.69
C GLU A 104 -3.50 30.39 39.80
N LEU A 105 -2.82 30.59 38.67
CA LEU A 105 -2.28 29.48 37.91
C LEU A 105 -1.17 28.81 38.74
N PRO A 106 -1.06 27.46 38.73
CA PRO A 106 -0.05 26.75 39.50
C PRO A 106 1.35 27.35 39.31
N ALA A 107 2.08 27.61 40.41
CA ALA A 107 3.38 28.32 40.40
C ALA A 107 4.48 27.61 39.58
N ASP A 108 4.28 26.33 39.25
CA ASP A 108 5.12 25.57 38.32
C ASP A 108 4.80 25.89 36.82
N GLY A 109 3.90 26.85 36.57
CA GLY A 109 3.31 27.25 35.29
C GLY A 109 4.20 27.98 34.30
N GLY A 110 5.50 27.65 34.26
CA GLY A 110 6.13 27.53 32.95
C GLY A 110 5.40 26.43 32.15
N PRO A 111 5.57 26.31 30.83
CA PRO A 111 5.00 25.20 30.07
C PRO A 111 5.64 23.88 30.55
N ALA A 112 5.17 23.31 31.66
CA ALA A 112 5.22 21.88 31.79
C ALA A 112 4.43 21.36 30.59
N PRO A 113 5.00 20.54 29.70
CA PRO A 113 4.18 19.86 28.70
C PRO A 113 3.01 19.26 29.46
N ALA A 114 1.77 19.52 29.00
CA ALA A 114 0.58 18.94 29.60
C ALA A 114 0.90 17.49 29.96
N ASP A 115 0.52 17.02 31.16
CA ASP A 115 0.89 15.69 31.66
C ASP A 115 0.32 14.59 30.76
N THR A 116 0.99 14.42 29.64
CA THR A 116 0.71 13.51 28.54
C THR A 116 1.20 12.13 28.92
N SER A 117 1.88 11.97 30.06
CA SER A 117 2.30 10.67 30.57
C SER A 117 1.09 9.82 30.91
N GLY A 118 0.05 10.42 31.53
CA GLY A 118 -1.23 9.76 31.79
C GLY A 118 -1.94 9.32 30.51
N VAL A 119 -2.05 10.21 29.52
CA VAL A 119 -2.66 9.89 28.22
C VAL A 119 -1.87 8.81 27.47
N ALA A 120 -0.54 8.90 27.45
CA ALA A 120 0.30 7.90 26.84
C ALA A 120 0.15 6.53 27.53
N GLY A 121 -0.07 6.51 28.85
CA GLY A 121 -0.43 5.32 29.61
C GLY A 121 -1.76 4.72 29.13
N VAL A 122 -2.82 5.53 29.10
CA VAL A 122 -4.16 5.09 28.64
C VAL A 122 -4.14 4.56 27.21
N VAL A 123 -3.44 5.24 26.30
CA VAL A 123 -3.31 4.81 24.90
C VAL A 123 -2.46 3.55 24.78
N ALA A 124 -1.45 3.38 25.64
CA ALA A 124 -0.67 2.15 25.70
C ALA A 124 -1.50 0.97 26.24
N ASP A 125 -2.33 1.20 27.27
CA ASP A 125 -3.25 0.20 27.81
C ASP A 125 -4.30 -0.20 26.77
N LEU A 126 -4.80 0.75 25.98
CA LEU A 126 -5.68 0.49 24.85
C LEU A 126 -4.99 -0.37 23.79
N ALA A 127 -3.83 0.07 23.29
CA ALA A 127 -3.05 -0.68 22.29
C ALA A 127 -2.63 -2.07 22.79
N GLY A 128 -2.34 -2.23 24.08
CA GLY A 128 -2.02 -3.50 24.74
C GLY A 128 -3.22 -4.41 25.00
N GLY A 129 -4.45 -3.89 24.85
CA GLY A 129 -5.70 -4.62 25.08
C GLY A 129 -6.12 -4.71 26.56
N ALA A 130 -5.49 -3.95 27.46
CA ALA A 130 -5.95 -3.79 28.84
C ALA A 130 -7.24 -2.93 28.92
N LEU A 131 -7.44 -2.07 27.93
CA LEU A 131 -8.70 -1.36 27.68
C LEU A 131 -9.27 -1.81 26.32
N SER A 132 -10.59 -1.98 26.24
CA SER A 132 -11.27 -2.28 24.98
C SER A 132 -11.62 -1.00 24.20
N ALA A 133 -11.91 0.09 24.91
CA ALA A 133 -12.22 1.40 24.36
C ALA A 133 -11.99 2.49 25.41
N VAL A 134 -11.80 3.72 24.94
CA VAL A 134 -11.67 4.93 25.77
C VAL A 134 -12.36 6.09 25.06
N THR A 135 -13.04 6.95 25.82
CA THR A 135 -13.63 8.18 25.27
C THR A 135 -12.76 9.37 25.67
N PHE A 136 -12.28 10.11 24.67
CA PHE A 136 -11.66 11.41 24.89
C PHE A 136 -12.75 12.46 24.87
N VAL A 137 -12.79 13.34 25.87
CA VAL A 137 -13.76 14.44 25.97
C VAL A 137 -13.03 15.75 26.18
N GLU A 138 -13.30 16.72 25.32
CA GLU A 138 -12.78 18.07 25.45
C GLU A 138 -13.87 19.05 25.91
N LEU A 139 -13.51 19.86 26.90
CA LEU A 139 -14.30 21.00 27.34
C LEU A 139 -13.62 22.28 26.87
N SER A 140 -14.28 22.98 25.95
CA SER A 140 -13.88 24.29 25.44
C SER A 140 -14.91 25.36 25.82
N PRO A 141 -14.62 26.67 25.66
CA PRO A 141 -15.61 27.74 25.90
C PRO A 141 -16.86 27.65 25.04
N ASP A 142 -16.77 27.01 23.87
CA ASP A 142 -17.86 26.98 22.89
C ASP A 142 -18.58 25.64 22.87
N THR A 143 -17.85 24.56 23.10
CA THR A 143 -18.35 23.21 22.86
C THR A 143 -17.88 22.21 23.91
N LEU A 144 -18.72 21.20 24.11
CA LEU A 144 -18.38 19.91 24.66
C LEU A 144 -18.28 18.93 23.49
N CYS A 145 -17.13 18.30 23.29
CA CYS A 145 -16.95 17.33 22.22
C CYS A 145 -16.25 16.07 22.70
N GLY A 146 -16.44 14.97 21.96
CA GLY A 146 -15.80 13.72 22.30
C GLY A 146 -15.63 12.76 21.12
N VAL A 147 -14.65 11.87 21.27
CA VAL A 147 -14.29 10.85 20.30
C VAL A 147 -13.99 9.54 21.05
N ASP A 148 -14.58 8.44 20.57
CA ASP A 148 -14.28 7.11 21.07
C ASP A 148 -13.11 6.51 20.28
N LEU A 149 -12.07 6.10 21.00
CA LEU A 149 -10.95 5.35 20.45
C LEU A 149 -11.04 3.88 20.88
N ALA A 150 -10.81 2.99 19.93
CA ALA A 150 -10.59 1.57 20.19
C ALA A 150 -9.42 1.04 19.37
N VAL A 151 -9.11 -0.24 19.55
CA VAL A 151 -8.17 -0.96 18.69
C VAL A 151 -8.94 -1.70 17.61
N ASP A 152 -8.60 -1.44 16.36
CA ASP A 152 -9.18 -2.16 15.23
C ASP A 152 -8.64 -3.60 15.11
N GLU A 153 -9.10 -4.30 14.09
CA GLU A 153 -8.65 -5.66 13.84
C GLU A 153 -7.15 -5.78 13.47
N LEU A 154 -6.53 -4.69 12.98
CA LEU A 154 -5.11 -4.62 12.66
C LEU A 154 -4.24 -4.23 13.85
N GLY A 155 -4.84 -4.05 15.03
CA GLY A 155 -4.12 -3.60 16.21
C GLY A 155 -3.77 -2.11 16.18
N ALA A 156 -4.37 -1.35 15.27
CA ALA A 156 -4.22 0.11 15.21
C ALA A 156 -5.22 0.77 16.16
N VAL A 157 -4.73 1.70 16.98
CA VAL A 157 -5.61 2.58 17.73
C VAL A 157 -6.24 3.55 16.75
N GLY A 158 -7.56 3.67 16.78
CA GLY A 158 -8.27 4.54 15.86
C GLY A 158 -9.66 4.89 16.39
N GLN A 159 -10.26 5.87 15.72
CA GLN A 159 -11.62 6.30 16.01
C GLN A 159 -12.63 5.26 15.52
N VAL A 160 -13.53 4.80 16.40
CA VAL A 160 -14.55 3.78 16.07
C VAL A 160 -15.92 4.34 15.73
N THR A 161 -16.22 5.54 16.21
CA THR A 161 -17.49 6.24 15.97
C THR A 161 -17.18 7.66 15.48
N PRO A 162 -18.02 8.26 14.61
CA PRO A 162 -17.90 9.67 14.30
C PRO A 162 -17.89 10.49 15.59
N GLY A 163 -17.01 11.48 15.65
CA GLY A 163 -16.90 12.36 16.81
C GLY A 163 -18.20 13.12 17.00
N TRP A 164 -18.51 13.45 18.24
CA TRP A 164 -19.68 14.25 18.58
C TRP A 164 -19.23 15.60 19.12
N GLN A 165 -20.02 16.62 18.85
CA GLN A 165 -19.79 17.99 19.28
C GLN A 165 -21.13 18.60 19.61
N LEU A 166 -21.23 19.21 20.78
CA LEU A 166 -22.41 19.93 21.26
C LEU A 166 -21.97 21.32 21.65
N SER A 167 -22.64 22.34 21.13
CA SER A 167 -22.45 23.69 21.66
C SER A 167 -23.05 23.81 23.06
N TRP A 168 -22.49 24.68 23.88
CA TRP A 168 -23.10 24.98 25.18
C TRP A 168 -24.52 25.54 25.07
N ALA A 169 -24.81 26.28 23.99
CA ALA A 169 -26.13 26.82 23.71
C ALA A 169 -27.18 25.71 23.43
N GLU A 170 -26.79 24.64 22.72
CA GLU A 170 -27.65 23.47 22.50
C GLU A 170 -27.81 22.63 23.76
N LEU A 171 -26.74 22.46 24.53
CA LEU A 171 -26.74 21.63 25.73
C LEU A 171 -27.56 22.26 26.86
N ALA A 172 -27.45 23.57 27.04
CA ALA A 172 -28.12 24.32 28.10
C ALA A 172 -28.64 25.66 27.56
N PRO A 173 -29.88 25.69 27.05
CA PRO A 173 -30.50 26.92 26.52
C PRO A 173 -30.65 28.06 27.53
N ALA A 174 -30.48 27.78 28.83
CA ALA A 174 -30.45 28.78 29.88
C ALA A 174 -29.15 29.61 29.91
N LEU A 175 -28.09 29.14 29.23
CA LEU A 175 -26.86 29.92 29.07
C LEU A 175 -27.08 31.10 28.11
N PRO A 176 -26.31 32.19 28.25
CA PRO A 176 -26.35 33.29 27.30
C PRO A 176 -26.12 32.81 25.86
N ALA A 177 -26.98 33.25 24.93
CA ALA A 177 -26.84 32.94 23.51
C ALA A 177 -25.63 33.64 22.88
N ASP A 178 -25.36 34.87 23.32
CA ASP A 178 -24.19 35.65 22.94
C ASP A 178 -22.90 34.98 23.47
N ALA A 179 -21.95 34.73 22.56
CA ALA A 179 -20.73 33.99 22.86
C ALA A 179 -19.81 34.72 23.85
N PRO A 180 -19.46 36.01 23.65
CA PRO A 180 -18.75 36.82 24.64
C PRO A 180 -19.32 36.71 26.07
N ILE A 181 -20.64 36.89 26.21
CA ILE A 181 -21.31 36.85 27.52
C ILE A 181 -21.29 35.43 28.11
N ARG A 182 -21.44 34.40 27.28
CA ARG A 182 -21.33 33.00 27.72
C ARG A 182 -19.92 32.65 28.17
N HIS A 183 -18.90 33.10 27.46
CA HIS A 183 -17.50 32.90 27.85
C HIS A 183 -17.21 33.58 29.19
N PHE A 184 -17.68 34.82 29.38
CA PHE A 184 -17.60 35.52 30.66
C PHE A 184 -18.24 34.73 31.81
N PHE A 185 -19.43 34.15 31.58
CA PHE A 185 -20.08 33.27 32.55
C PHE A 185 -19.26 32.03 32.86
N LEU A 186 -18.81 31.30 31.83
CA LEU A 186 -18.03 30.07 31.97
C LEU A 186 -16.67 30.32 32.67
N ALA A 187 -16.09 31.51 32.50
CA ALA A 187 -14.89 31.98 33.20
C ALA A 187 -15.14 32.35 34.68
N GLY A 188 -16.39 32.25 35.15
CA GLY A 188 -16.82 32.46 36.54
C GLY A 188 -17.48 33.82 36.81
N GLY A 189 -17.66 34.64 35.78
CA GLY A 189 -18.32 35.93 35.85
C GLY A 189 -19.82 35.76 36.11
N VAL A 190 -20.38 36.63 36.93
CA VAL A 190 -21.83 36.61 37.21
C VAL A 190 -22.50 37.80 36.54
N GLY A 191 -21.89 38.98 36.66
CA GLY A 191 -22.43 40.20 36.08
C GLY A 191 -23.90 40.43 36.46
N ASN A 192 -24.70 40.77 35.44
CA ASN A 192 -26.16 40.93 35.54
C ASN A 192 -26.93 39.68 35.06
N LEU A 193 -26.26 38.55 34.88
CA LEU A 193 -26.86 37.34 34.34
C LEU A 193 -27.84 36.71 35.33
N PRO A 194 -28.85 35.94 34.88
CA PRO A 194 -29.67 35.13 35.78
C PRO A 194 -28.81 34.10 36.53
N ALA A 195 -29.30 33.63 37.68
CA ALA A 195 -28.64 32.53 38.39
C ALA A 195 -28.79 31.24 37.56
N ILE A 196 -27.67 30.59 37.26
CA ILE A 196 -27.60 29.32 36.54
C ILE A 196 -27.09 28.27 37.50
N ASP A 197 -27.79 27.14 37.58
CA ASP A 197 -27.38 26.00 38.38
C ASP A 197 -26.24 25.26 37.65
N VAL A 198 -25.01 25.47 38.14
CA VAL A 198 -23.79 24.89 37.55
C VAL A 198 -23.72 23.38 37.79
N ASP A 199 -24.29 22.87 38.89
CA ASP A 199 -24.31 21.42 39.15
C ASP A 199 -25.25 20.72 38.18
N ALA A 200 -26.42 21.32 37.91
CA ALA A 200 -27.36 20.83 36.90
C ALA A 200 -26.74 20.89 35.49
N LEU A 201 -26.00 21.95 35.16
CA LEU A 201 -25.26 22.05 33.91
C LEU A 201 -24.21 20.95 33.77
N GLY A 202 -23.47 20.68 34.84
CA GLY A 202 -22.49 19.59 34.88
C GLY A 202 -23.13 18.20 34.77
N ASP A 203 -24.31 18.02 35.37
CA ASP A 203 -25.08 16.79 35.24
C ASP A 203 -25.54 16.55 33.80
N LEU A 204 -26.05 17.60 33.13
CA LEU A 204 -26.43 17.57 31.72
C LEU A 204 -25.24 17.23 30.82
N ALA A 205 -24.08 17.85 31.05
CA ALA A 205 -22.87 17.56 30.29
C ALA A 205 -22.43 16.09 30.46
N ALA A 206 -22.43 15.60 31.70
CA ALA A 206 -22.06 14.22 32.00
C ALA A 206 -23.03 13.19 31.41
N GLU A 207 -24.32 13.51 31.26
CA GLU A 207 -25.32 12.64 30.64
C GLU A 207 -25.15 12.50 29.11
N ARG A 208 -24.45 13.43 28.46
CA ARG A 208 -24.13 13.34 27.03
C ARG A 208 -22.92 12.49 26.72
N ILE A 209 -22.10 12.22 27.73
CA ILE A 209 -20.92 11.36 27.59
C ILE A 209 -21.38 9.90 27.63
N PRO A 210 -21.06 9.07 26.61
CA PRO A 210 -21.40 7.66 26.59
C PRO A 210 -20.93 6.93 27.85
N ALA A 211 -21.79 6.08 28.42
CA ALA A 211 -21.44 5.28 29.60
C ALA A 211 -20.58 4.06 29.21
N GLY A 212 -19.66 3.66 30.11
CA GLY A 212 -19.00 2.34 30.05
C GLY A 212 -17.59 2.30 29.46
N SER A 213 -17.14 3.38 28.82
CA SER A 213 -15.74 3.59 28.41
C SER A 213 -14.99 4.33 29.52
N GLY A 214 -13.74 3.95 29.79
CA GLY A 214 -12.87 4.82 30.59
C GLY A 214 -12.68 6.15 29.87
N LEU A 215 -12.49 7.23 30.62
CA LEU A 215 -12.54 8.58 30.05
C LEU A 215 -11.21 9.32 30.16
N VAL A 216 -10.84 10.08 29.13
CA VAL A 216 -9.75 11.07 29.18
C VAL A 216 -10.35 12.47 29.04
N LEU A 217 -10.16 13.33 30.03
CA LEU A 217 -10.62 14.73 29.98
C LEU A 217 -9.53 15.62 29.42
N ILE A 218 -9.88 16.47 28.46
CA ILE A 218 -9.03 17.54 27.94
C ILE A 218 -9.66 18.87 28.37
N GLN A 219 -8.96 19.62 29.21
CA GLN A 219 -9.36 20.95 29.65
C GLN A 219 -8.52 22.00 28.92
N ARG A 220 -9.17 22.78 28.05
CA ARG A 220 -8.54 23.87 27.27
C ARG A 220 -8.42 25.18 28.04
N THR A 221 -9.17 25.29 29.12
CA THR A 221 -9.36 26.52 29.89
C THR A 221 -9.17 26.29 31.39
N PRO A 222 -7.96 25.85 31.81
CA PRO A 222 -7.67 25.75 33.24
C PRO A 222 -7.87 27.14 33.89
N GLY A 223 -8.45 27.16 35.10
CA GLY A 223 -8.81 28.37 35.82
C GLY A 223 -10.20 28.93 35.51
N TRP A 224 -10.99 28.28 34.63
CA TRP A 224 -12.40 28.66 34.38
C TRP A 224 -13.33 27.91 35.34
N PRO A 225 -13.82 28.53 36.42
CA PRO A 225 -14.41 27.80 37.55
C PRO A 225 -15.68 27.04 37.20
N VAL A 226 -16.49 27.53 36.25
CA VAL A 226 -17.72 26.82 35.83
C VAL A 226 -17.37 25.56 35.05
N LEU A 227 -16.39 25.61 34.15
CA LEU A 227 -15.93 24.43 33.40
C LEU A 227 -15.23 23.43 34.32
N GLU A 228 -14.49 23.91 35.32
CA GLU A 228 -13.91 23.06 36.37
C GLU A 228 -14.99 22.39 37.23
N ALA A 229 -16.06 23.11 37.58
CA ALA A 229 -17.21 22.55 38.29
C ALA A 229 -17.92 21.48 37.46
N ILE A 230 -18.15 21.73 36.17
CA ILE A 230 -18.71 20.74 35.24
C ILE A 230 -17.81 19.50 35.17
N THR A 231 -16.49 19.70 35.09
CA THR A 231 -15.51 18.60 35.12
C THR A 231 -15.60 17.80 36.42
N ARG A 232 -15.76 18.45 37.58
CA ARG A 232 -16.01 17.76 38.86
C ARG A 232 -17.27 16.90 38.79
N ARG A 233 -18.37 17.38 38.20
CA ARG A 233 -19.60 16.59 38.01
C ARG A 233 -19.38 15.39 37.09
N ILE A 234 -18.62 15.55 36.00
CA ILE A 234 -18.24 14.46 35.11
C ILE A 234 -17.45 13.37 35.87
N ARG A 235 -16.47 13.75 36.70
CA ARG A 235 -15.70 12.82 37.54
C ARG A 235 -16.55 12.00 38.51
N LEU A 236 -17.66 12.55 38.99
CA LEU A 236 -18.57 11.83 39.89
C LEU A 236 -19.39 10.76 39.16
N LYS A 237 -19.67 10.96 37.87
CA LYS A 237 -20.51 10.06 37.06
C LYS A 237 -19.69 9.09 36.19
N HIS A 238 -18.42 9.41 35.90
CA HIS A 238 -17.58 8.67 34.96
C HIS A 238 -16.22 8.29 35.55
N ARG A 239 -15.69 7.14 35.13
CA ARG A 239 -14.33 6.71 35.48
C ARG A 239 -13.31 7.45 34.61
N VAL A 240 -12.74 8.53 35.15
CA VAL A 240 -11.65 9.27 34.49
C VAL A 240 -10.33 8.53 34.69
N LEU A 241 -9.66 8.21 33.58
CA LEU A 241 -8.38 7.50 33.53
C LEU A 241 -7.19 8.46 33.46
N ALA A 242 -7.34 9.59 32.79
CA ALA A 242 -6.32 10.63 32.68
C ALA A 242 -6.96 12.00 32.41
N GLU A 243 -6.23 13.06 32.73
CA GLU A 243 -6.63 14.43 32.45
C GLU A 243 -5.49 15.22 31.83
N VAL A 244 -5.81 16.01 30.83
CA VAL A 244 -4.88 16.89 30.13
C VAL A 244 -5.29 18.32 30.41
N LEU A 245 -4.44 19.03 31.15
CA LEU A 245 -4.52 20.48 31.26
C LEU A 245 -3.75 21.09 30.09
N ALA A 246 -4.46 21.50 29.04
CA ALA A 246 -3.84 22.26 27.97
C ALA A 246 -3.62 23.69 28.48
N VAL A 247 -2.39 24.00 28.88
CA VAL A 247 -2.03 25.35 29.35
C VAL A 247 -2.29 26.34 28.21
N PRO A 248 -2.98 27.47 28.46
CA PRO A 248 -3.24 28.46 27.42
C PRO A 248 -1.89 29.03 26.95
N ARG A 249 -1.51 28.69 25.73
CA ARG A 249 -0.64 29.55 24.93
C ARG A 249 -1.47 30.05 23.75
N PRO A 250 -1.13 31.22 23.19
CA PRO A 250 -1.76 31.70 21.99
C PRO A 250 -1.36 30.78 20.83
N PHE A 251 -2.14 29.73 20.65
CA PHE A 251 -2.23 29.03 19.39
C PHE A 251 -3.71 29.10 19.02
N PRO A 252 -4.07 29.66 17.85
CA PRO A 252 -5.40 29.44 17.31
C PRO A 252 -5.67 27.93 17.41
N GLY A 253 -6.72 27.58 18.14
CA GLY A 253 -6.86 26.27 18.77
C GLY A 253 -6.64 25.14 17.78
N VAL A 254 -5.59 24.35 17.99
CA VAL A 254 -5.41 23.07 17.30
C VAL A 254 -6.73 22.31 17.46
N PRO A 255 -7.49 22.04 16.40
CA PRO A 255 -8.82 21.44 16.53
C PRO A 255 -8.74 20.15 17.33
N PHE A 256 -9.76 19.83 18.12
CA PHE A 256 -9.81 18.59 18.92
C PHE A 256 -9.45 17.35 18.10
N ALA A 257 -9.95 17.26 16.86
CA ALA A 257 -9.63 16.18 15.92
C ALA A 257 -8.13 16.07 15.58
N GLU A 258 -7.40 17.19 15.53
CA GLU A 258 -5.95 17.19 15.33
C GLU A 258 -5.20 16.71 16.58
N THR A 259 -5.62 17.15 17.77
CA THR A 259 -5.09 16.61 19.04
C THR A 259 -5.28 15.10 19.13
N ILE A 260 -6.45 14.58 18.75
CA ILE A 260 -6.69 13.13 18.72
C ILE A 260 -5.80 12.44 17.68
N ARG A 261 -5.65 12.98 16.47
CA ARG A 261 -4.74 12.43 15.45
C ARG A 261 -3.29 12.35 15.94
N GLU A 262 -2.80 13.38 16.61
CA GLU A 262 -1.44 13.36 17.18
C GLU A 262 -1.27 12.30 18.27
N ILE A 263 -2.28 12.14 19.14
CA ILE A 263 -2.30 11.10 20.18
C ILE A 263 -2.27 9.70 19.55
N VAL A 264 -3.11 9.46 18.54
CA VAL A 264 -3.17 8.19 17.80
C VAL A 264 -1.86 7.90 17.08
N ALA A 265 -1.27 8.89 16.38
CA ALA A 265 -0.01 8.72 15.67
C ALA A 265 1.14 8.28 16.59
N ARG A 266 1.11 8.73 17.86
CA ARG A 266 2.10 8.38 18.90
C ARG A 266 1.82 7.05 19.62
N SER A 267 0.66 6.42 19.39
CA SER A 267 0.30 5.17 20.09
C SER A 267 1.34 4.06 19.83
N PRO A 268 1.61 3.19 20.81
CA PRO A 268 2.46 2.04 20.58
C PRO A 268 1.79 1.08 19.58
N LEU A 269 2.60 0.40 18.76
CA LEU A 269 2.10 -0.63 17.86
C LEU A 269 1.74 -1.89 18.63
N ARG A 270 0.52 -2.40 18.47
CA ARG A 270 0.11 -3.67 19.11
C ARG A 270 0.86 -4.88 18.55
N TYR A 271 1.01 -4.92 17.23
CA TYR A 271 1.65 -6.01 16.51
C TYR A 271 2.89 -5.50 15.76
N PRO A 272 3.87 -6.37 15.49
CA PRO A 272 4.96 -6.00 14.59
C PRO A 272 4.44 -5.95 13.15
N TYR A 273 4.98 -5.01 12.38
CA TYR A 273 4.69 -4.85 10.96
C TYR A 273 5.84 -5.44 10.16
N HIS A 274 5.50 -6.20 9.12
CA HIS A 274 6.47 -6.93 8.32
C HIS A 274 6.23 -6.68 6.83
N LEU A 275 7.32 -6.53 6.07
CA LEU A 275 7.31 -6.65 4.63
C LEU A 275 7.39 -8.14 4.27
N VAL A 276 6.49 -8.61 3.42
CA VAL A 276 6.57 -9.95 2.85
C VAL A 276 7.45 -9.93 1.61
N VAL A 277 8.42 -10.83 1.58
CA VAL A 277 9.29 -11.12 0.43
C VAL A 277 9.28 -12.62 0.17
N ALA A 278 9.73 -13.03 -1.01
CA ALA A 278 9.91 -14.44 -1.34
C ALA A 278 11.36 -14.87 -1.12
N ARG A 279 11.56 -16.10 -0.62
CA ARG A 279 12.88 -16.71 -0.45
C ARG A 279 12.88 -18.07 -1.15
N ALA A 280 13.91 -18.31 -1.97
CA ALA A 280 14.13 -19.62 -2.55
C ALA A 280 14.73 -20.56 -1.49
N GLU A 281 14.13 -21.74 -1.33
CA GLU A 281 14.68 -22.82 -0.51
C GLU A 281 15.92 -23.41 -1.20
N PRO A 282 17.06 -23.52 -0.49
CA PRO A 282 18.26 -24.13 -1.02
C PRO A 282 18.03 -25.58 -1.44
N GLY A 283 18.36 -25.92 -2.69
CA GLY A 283 18.31 -27.28 -3.23
C GLY A 283 17.02 -27.63 -3.97
N THR A 284 15.85 -27.19 -3.49
CA THR A 284 14.57 -27.41 -4.19
C THR A 284 14.25 -26.29 -5.18
N GLY A 285 14.73 -25.07 -4.90
CA GLY A 285 14.40 -23.87 -5.66
C GLY A 285 12.94 -23.43 -5.48
N GLU A 286 12.27 -23.95 -4.44
CA GLU A 286 10.91 -23.57 -4.13
C GLU A 286 10.85 -22.21 -3.43
N TYR A 287 9.88 -21.37 -3.77
CA TYR A 287 9.72 -20.06 -3.15
C TYR A 287 8.69 -20.10 -2.04
N ASP A 288 9.14 -19.74 -0.84
CA ASP A 288 8.28 -19.52 0.31
C ASP A 288 8.20 -18.03 0.65
N PRO A 289 7.02 -17.54 1.09
CA PRO A 289 6.91 -16.21 1.64
C PRO A 289 7.64 -16.16 2.99
N VAL A 290 8.49 -15.16 3.17
CA VAL A 290 9.16 -14.84 4.42
C VAL A 290 8.94 -13.36 4.74
N THR A 291 9.13 -12.99 6.01
CA THR A 291 8.93 -11.62 6.47
C THR A 291 10.24 -10.94 6.83
N ILE A 292 10.36 -9.66 6.48
CA ILE A 292 11.36 -8.73 7.01
C ILE A 292 10.64 -7.79 7.97
N ARG A 293 11.11 -7.67 9.21
CA ARG A 293 10.47 -6.80 10.21
C ARG A 293 10.73 -5.33 9.87
N LEU A 294 9.66 -4.56 9.69
CA LEU A 294 9.72 -3.12 9.45
C LEU A 294 9.66 -2.36 10.77
N PHE A 295 8.66 -2.67 11.61
CA PHE A 295 8.41 -1.99 12.87
C PHE A 295 8.11 -3.01 13.97
N PRO A 296 8.85 -3.04 15.09
CA PRO A 296 8.57 -3.96 16.19
C PRO A 296 7.29 -3.58 16.95
N ALA A 297 6.66 -4.57 17.58
CA ALA A 297 5.58 -4.32 18.54
C ALA A 297 6.08 -3.43 19.70
N GLY A 298 5.19 -2.61 20.26
CA GLY A 298 5.48 -1.63 21.30
C GLY A 298 6.17 -0.36 20.82
N GLN A 299 6.62 -0.28 19.55
CA GLN A 299 7.27 0.93 19.03
C GLN A 299 6.31 2.12 19.07
N ARG A 300 6.71 3.19 19.77
CA ARG A 300 5.95 4.44 19.88
C ARG A 300 6.39 5.46 18.83
N GLY A 301 5.51 6.40 18.53
CA GLY A 301 5.83 7.54 17.69
C GLY A 301 6.46 8.62 18.56
N ASN A 302 7.54 9.23 18.09
CA ASN A 302 8.25 10.31 18.79
C ASN A 302 7.79 11.71 18.34
N GLY A 303 6.66 11.80 17.62
CA GLY A 303 6.22 13.03 16.94
C GLY A 303 6.72 13.14 15.49
N GLU A 304 7.67 12.29 15.08
CA GLU A 304 8.05 12.10 13.69
C GLU A 304 7.40 10.85 13.10
N VAL A 305 7.32 10.79 11.77
CA VAL A 305 6.84 9.61 11.05
C VAL A 305 7.82 8.46 11.26
N ARG A 306 7.35 7.30 11.70
CA ARG A 306 8.20 6.11 11.83
C ARG A 306 8.65 5.67 10.44
N THR A 307 9.94 5.38 10.27
CA THR A 307 10.48 4.94 8.99
C THR A 307 11.28 3.65 9.13
N ALA A 308 11.24 2.82 8.10
CA ALA A 308 12.03 1.62 7.96
C ALA A 308 12.59 1.56 6.53
N GLU A 309 13.87 1.27 6.39
CA GLU A 309 14.50 1.05 5.09
C GLU A 309 14.90 -0.43 4.98
N VAL A 310 14.54 -1.06 3.86
CA VAL A 310 14.83 -2.46 3.61
C VAL A 310 15.36 -2.62 2.20
N ASP A 311 16.40 -3.43 2.06
CA ASP A 311 16.96 -3.81 0.77
C ASP A 311 16.31 -5.13 0.32
N ILE A 312 15.75 -5.12 -0.89
CA ILE A 312 15.11 -6.28 -1.51
C ILE A 312 15.79 -6.58 -2.85
N LEU A 313 15.73 -7.83 -3.28
CA LEU A 313 16.18 -8.23 -4.62
C LEU A 313 14.99 -8.26 -5.58
N THR A 314 15.18 -7.76 -6.80
CA THR A 314 14.20 -7.94 -7.87
C THR A 314 14.30 -9.36 -8.42
N PRO A 315 13.24 -9.88 -9.07
CA PRO A 315 13.22 -11.26 -9.55
C PRO A 315 14.27 -11.48 -10.64
N PRO A 316 14.81 -12.71 -10.79
CA PRO A 316 15.78 -13.06 -11.85
C PRO A 316 15.18 -13.08 -13.26
N VAL A 317 13.87 -12.83 -13.38
CA VAL A 317 13.14 -12.77 -14.64
C VAL A 317 12.62 -11.35 -14.87
N PRO A 318 12.60 -10.85 -16.12
CA PRO A 318 12.02 -9.55 -16.42
C PRO A 318 10.54 -9.49 -16.03
N VAL A 319 10.22 -8.65 -15.05
CA VAL A 319 8.85 -8.29 -14.67
C VAL A 319 8.70 -6.77 -14.72
N PRO A 320 7.52 -6.22 -15.02
CA PRO A 320 7.33 -4.77 -15.06
C PRO A 320 7.27 -4.14 -13.65
N ALA A 321 6.83 -4.90 -12.65
CA ALA A 321 6.68 -4.43 -11.26
C ALA A 321 6.63 -5.60 -10.28
N VAL A 322 7.04 -5.35 -9.04
CA VAL A 322 6.86 -6.24 -7.89
C VAL A 322 5.83 -5.68 -6.93
N THR A 323 5.13 -6.57 -6.23
CA THR A 323 4.18 -6.29 -5.15
C THR A 323 4.93 -6.38 -3.83
N LEU A 324 4.66 -5.44 -2.94
CA LEU A 324 5.23 -5.32 -1.61
C LEU A 324 4.09 -5.40 -0.59
N PRO A 325 3.70 -6.61 -0.15
CA PRO A 325 2.69 -6.78 0.87
C PRO A 325 3.28 -6.47 2.25
N ILE A 326 2.60 -5.60 3.00
CA ILE A 326 2.87 -5.31 4.40
C ILE A 326 1.81 -6.02 5.22
N VAL A 327 2.24 -6.87 6.13
CA VAL A 327 1.38 -7.68 6.99
C VAL A 327 1.67 -7.40 8.46
N ILE A 328 0.67 -7.63 9.30
CA ILE A 328 0.92 -7.97 10.70
C ILE A 328 0.95 -9.50 10.80
N ALA A 329 2.02 -10.01 11.40
CA ALA A 329 2.26 -11.45 11.51
C ALA A 329 2.44 -11.81 12.98
N PRO A 330 1.52 -12.57 13.60
CA PRO A 330 1.92 -13.40 14.73
C PRO A 330 2.96 -14.41 14.21
N ALA A 331 4.01 -14.69 14.98
CA ALA A 331 5.04 -15.64 14.58
C ALA A 331 4.42 -16.97 14.09
N GLY A 332 4.92 -17.53 12.98
CA GLY A 332 4.47 -18.83 12.45
C GLY A 332 3.92 -18.79 11.03
N ASP A 333 2.87 -19.58 10.79
CA ASP A 333 2.32 -19.94 9.48
C ASP A 333 1.87 -18.73 8.63
N PRO A 334 2.36 -18.59 7.38
CA PRO A 334 1.88 -17.59 6.43
C PRO A 334 0.37 -17.52 6.26
N ALA A 335 -0.37 -18.62 6.46
CA ALA A 335 -1.84 -18.59 6.37
C ALA A 335 -2.51 -17.69 7.42
N GLY A 336 -1.84 -17.42 8.55
CA GLY A 336 -2.34 -16.59 9.65
C GLY A 336 -2.01 -15.10 9.54
N TRP A 337 -1.24 -14.68 8.52
CA TRP A 337 -0.86 -13.28 8.38
C TRP A 337 -2.04 -12.43 7.92
N ARG A 338 -2.11 -11.20 8.43
CA ARG A 338 -3.16 -10.24 8.05
C ARG A 338 -2.55 -9.13 7.21
N LEU A 339 -3.07 -8.95 6.00
CA LEU A 339 -2.64 -7.87 5.11
C LEU A 339 -3.08 -6.52 5.68
N VAL A 340 -2.12 -5.63 5.84
CA VAL A 340 -2.35 -4.21 6.16
C VAL A 340 -2.45 -3.42 4.87
N ARG A 341 -1.46 -3.60 3.98
CA ARG A 341 -1.40 -2.91 2.69
C ARG A 341 -0.61 -3.72 1.67
N ALA A 342 -0.96 -3.64 0.39
CA ALA A 342 -0.11 -4.12 -0.69
C ALA A 342 0.01 -3.03 -1.76
N VAL A 343 1.23 -2.83 -2.27
CA VAL A 343 1.49 -1.88 -3.36
C VAL A 343 2.36 -2.53 -4.41
N ARG A 344 2.20 -2.12 -5.67
CA ARG A 344 3.04 -2.51 -6.80
C ARG A 344 4.03 -1.39 -7.09
N VAL A 345 5.29 -1.77 -7.22
CA VAL A 345 6.40 -0.86 -7.49
C VAL A 345 7.13 -1.32 -8.75
N PRO A 346 7.36 -0.44 -9.74
CA PRO A 346 8.16 -0.76 -10.92
C PRO A 346 9.56 -1.25 -10.55
N VAL A 347 10.07 -2.25 -11.27
CA VAL A 347 11.43 -2.74 -11.07
C VAL A 347 12.39 -2.20 -12.16
N PRO A 348 13.60 -1.79 -11.79
CA PRO A 348 14.55 -1.21 -12.75
C PRO A 348 15.20 -2.27 -13.66
N ALA A 349 15.58 -3.43 -13.11
CA ALA A 349 16.18 -4.54 -13.83
C ALA A 349 15.95 -5.87 -13.09
N PRO A 350 16.11 -7.04 -13.74
CA PRO A 350 16.17 -8.34 -13.06
C PRO A 350 17.41 -8.47 -12.16
N ASP A 351 17.33 -9.28 -11.10
CA ASP A 351 18.43 -9.57 -10.15
C ASP A 351 19.16 -8.33 -9.59
N SER A 352 18.44 -7.21 -9.45
CA SER A 352 18.99 -5.95 -8.96
C SER A 352 18.58 -5.72 -7.51
N LEU A 353 19.47 -5.12 -6.72
CA LEU A 353 19.13 -4.64 -5.38
C LEU A 353 18.29 -3.37 -5.49
N MET A 354 17.17 -3.34 -4.77
CA MET A 354 16.27 -2.21 -4.70
C MET A 354 16.05 -1.84 -3.24
N ARG A 355 16.31 -0.58 -2.88
CA ARG A 355 16.00 -0.04 -1.56
C ARG A 355 14.57 0.44 -1.51
N VAL A 356 13.83 -0.02 -0.51
CA VAL A 356 12.45 0.38 -0.24
C VAL A 356 12.41 1.08 1.11
N ARG A 357 11.85 2.28 1.15
CA ARG A 357 11.54 2.98 2.38
C ARG A 357 10.04 2.81 2.67
N VAL A 358 9.72 2.42 3.89
CA VAL A 358 8.34 2.34 4.39
C VAL A 358 8.19 3.36 5.51
N GLU A 359 7.14 4.15 5.43
CA GLU A 359 6.75 5.14 6.42
C GLU A 359 5.47 4.67 7.11
N LEU A 360 5.35 4.90 8.41
CA LEU A 360 4.15 4.61 9.18
C LEU A 360 3.75 5.87 9.96
N PRO A 361 3.03 6.81 9.30
CA PRO A 361 2.56 8.05 9.93
C PRO A 361 1.66 7.76 11.12
N GLU A 362 0.78 6.78 10.97
CA GLU A 362 -0.13 6.28 12.01
C GLU A 362 -0.23 4.75 11.92
N PRO A 363 -0.50 4.05 13.04
CA PRO A 363 -0.73 2.61 13.03
C PRO A 363 -1.81 2.22 12.02
N GLY A 364 -1.65 1.10 11.32
CA GLY A 364 -2.60 0.59 10.32
C GLY A 364 -2.46 1.22 8.93
N HIS A 365 -1.74 2.33 8.78
CA HIS A 365 -1.66 3.07 7.52
C HIS A 365 -0.22 3.23 7.00
N PRO A 366 0.51 2.13 6.72
CA PRO A 366 1.84 2.22 6.16
C PRO A 366 1.82 2.81 4.75
N ARG A 367 2.85 3.56 4.40
CA ARG A 367 3.10 4.14 3.08
C ARG A 367 4.45 3.67 2.57
N VAL A 368 4.49 3.15 1.36
CA VAL A 368 5.75 2.83 0.68
C VAL A 368 6.23 4.06 -0.08
N VAL A 369 7.49 4.41 0.09
CA VAL A 369 8.21 5.45 -0.64
C VAL A 369 9.20 4.75 -1.57
N ALA A 370 8.96 4.87 -2.88
CA ALA A 370 9.78 4.29 -3.91
C ALA A 370 10.14 5.34 -4.98
N PRO A 371 11.18 5.11 -5.81
CA PRO A 371 11.59 6.05 -6.85
C PRO A 371 10.50 6.39 -7.87
N SER A 372 9.56 5.47 -8.08
CA SER A 372 8.38 5.67 -8.91
C SER A 372 7.13 5.51 -8.05
N GLU A 373 6.05 6.19 -8.41
CA GLU A 373 4.80 6.18 -7.66
C GLU A 373 4.26 4.75 -7.51
N PRO A 374 4.15 4.22 -6.27
CA PRO A 374 3.56 2.92 -6.03
C PRO A 374 2.06 2.92 -6.36
N VAL A 375 1.59 1.84 -6.97
CA VAL A 375 0.17 1.66 -7.28
C VAL A 375 -0.43 0.68 -6.28
N ASP A 376 -1.56 1.00 -5.66
CA ASP A 376 -2.20 0.10 -4.71
C ASP A 376 -2.60 -1.23 -5.36
N ASP A 377 -2.28 -2.34 -4.68
CA ASP A 377 -2.70 -3.67 -5.06
C ASP A 377 -3.93 -4.07 -4.24
N ARG A 378 -5.05 -4.30 -4.93
CA ARG A 378 -6.34 -4.60 -4.28
C ARG A 378 -6.52 -6.08 -3.93
N ARG A 379 -5.53 -6.94 -4.25
CA ARG A 379 -5.60 -8.37 -3.93
C ARG A 379 -5.46 -8.58 -2.43
N GLY A 380 -6.31 -9.45 -1.88
CA GLY A 380 -6.19 -9.86 -0.48
C GLY A 380 -4.99 -10.79 -0.24
N TRP A 381 -4.62 -11.01 1.02
CA TRP A 381 -3.46 -11.84 1.39
C TRP A 381 -3.47 -13.22 0.73
N GLU A 382 -4.59 -13.93 0.82
CA GLU A 382 -4.73 -15.28 0.24
C GLU A 382 -4.54 -15.29 -1.29
N GLN A 383 -4.98 -14.24 -1.98
CA GLN A 383 -4.79 -14.12 -3.43
C GLN A 383 -3.33 -13.85 -3.77
N LEU A 384 -2.66 -12.98 -3.00
CA LEU A 384 -1.24 -12.69 -3.16
C LEU A 384 -0.38 -13.93 -2.88
N ARG A 385 -0.68 -14.67 -1.81
CA ARG A 385 0.01 -15.90 -1.43
C ARG A 385 -0.13 -16.99 -2.50
N ARG A 386 -1.32 -17.17 -3.07
CA ARG A 386 -1.55 -18.14 -4.17
C ARG A 386 -0.92 -17.73 -5.49
N ALA A 387 -0.66 -16.43 -5.67
CA ALA A 387 0.02 -15.91 -6.86
C ALA A 387 1.55 -16.09 -6.81
N LEU A 388 2.12 -16.48 -5.66
CA LEU A 388 3.54 -16.80 -5.57
C LEU A 388 3.81 -18.14 -6.29
N PRO A 389 4.62 -18.17 -7.36
CA PRO A 389 4.93 -19.41 -8.05
C PRO A 389 5.75 -20.31 -7.13
N ARG A 390 5.44 -21.61 -7.13
CA ARG A 390 6.21 -22.59 -6.34
C ARG A 390 7.68 -22.60 -6.72
N ARG A 391 8.02 -22.40 -7.99
CA ARG A 391 9.40 -22.32 -8.50
C ARG A 391 9.48 -21.28 -9.62
N LEU A 392 10.52 -20.47 -9.65
CA LEU A 392 10.90 -19.74 -10.86
C LEU A 392 11.61 -20.72 -11.78
N SER A 393 11.00 -21.05 -12.92
CA SER A 393 11.75 -21.75 -13.96
C SER A 393 12.83 -20.79 -14.45
N ALA A 394 14.10 -21.13 -14.28
CA ALA A 394 15.19 -20.40 -14.92
C ALA A 394 14.87 -20.23 -16.42
N PRO A 395 15.22 -19.10 -17.05
CA PRO A 395 15.01 -18.94 -18.49
C PRO A 395 15.65 -20.13 -19.18
N ARG A 396 14.83 -20.92 -19.88
CA ARG A 396 15.31 -22.10 -20.60
C ARG A 396 16.33 -21.59 -21.61
N VAL A 397 17.53 -22.15 -21.60
CA VAL A 397 18.47 -21.93 -22.68
C VAL A 397 17.82 -22.50 -23.94
N ILE A 398 17.54 -21.68 -24.95
CA ILE A 398 16.76 -22.05 -26.14
C ILE A 398 17.67 -22.19 -27.35
N ASP A 399 17.56 -23.33 -28.03
CA ASP A 399 18.16 -23.53 -29.34
C ASP A 399 17.06 -23.56 -30.39
N LEU A 400 17.05 -22.56 -31.27
CA LEU A 400 16.10 -22.44 -32.37
C LEU A 400 16.82 -22.70 -33.70
N VAL A 401 16.40 -23.70 -34.47
CA VAL A 401 16.91 -23.92 -35.83
C VAL A 401 15.84 -23.54 -36.84
N CYS A 402 16.18 -22.60 -37.73
CA CYS A 402 15.34 -22.20 -38.85
C CYS A 402 15.73 -23.01 -40.09
N ALA A 403 14.89 -23.96 -40.49
CA ALA A 403 15.06 -24.79 -41.67
C ALA A 403 14.25 -24.23 -42.85
N VAL A 404 14.88 -23.92 -43.98
CA VAL A 404 14.22 -23.27 -45.12
C VAL A 404 14.46 -24.00 -46.45
N GLU A 405 13.37 -24.26 -47.16
CA GLU A 405 13.40 -24.79 -48.51
C GLU A 405 13.79 -23.68 -49.51
N LEU A 406 14.85 -23.90 -50.29
CA LEU A 406 15.36 -22.98 -51.30
C LEU A 406 14.80 -23.25 -52.72
N GLY A 407 13.98 -24.28 -52.88
CA GLY A 407 13.29 -24.57 -54.15
C GLY A 407 11.95 -23.85 -54.28
N GLY A 408 11.62 -23.42 -55.49
CA GLY A 408 10.38 -22.71 -55.81
C GLY A 408 10.42 -22.08 -57.21
N ASN A 409 9.25 -21.71 -57.73
CA ASN A 409 9.11 -21.19 -59.10
C ASN A 409 9.63 -19.75 -59.27
N SER A 410 9.92 -19.04 -58.17
CA SER A 410 10.50 -17.69 -58.20
C SER A 410 11.36 -17.40 -56.96
N GLY A 411 12.27 -16.43 -57.08
CA GLY A 411 13.09 -15.95 -55.96
C GLY A 411 12.25 -15.31 -54.84
N ASP A 412 11.10 -14.74 -55.17
CA ASP A 412 10.20 -14.07 -54.22
C ASP A 412 9.59 -15.04 -53.20
N VAL A 413 9.34 -16.29 -53.61
CA VAL A 413 8.83 -17.34 -52.71
C VAL A 413 9.83 -17.65 -51.60
N VAL A 414 11.11 -17.83 -51.96
CA VAL A 414 12.18 -18.07 -50.97
C VAL A 414 12.38 -16.84 -50.09
N ALA A 415 12.31 -15.63 -50.65
CA ALA A 415 12.38 -14.40 -49.88
C ALA A 415 11.26 -14.29 -48.83
N ALA A 416 10.02 -14.66 -49.19
CA ALA A 416 8.89 -14.66 -48.26
C ALA A 416 9.10 -15.65 -47.09
N ARG A 417 9.61 -16.86 -47.35
CA ARG A 417 9.95 -17.85 -46.30
C ARG A 417 11.02 -17.31 -45.35
N VAL A 418 12.07 -16.71 -45.91
CA VAL A 418 13.15 -16.08 -45.14
C VAL A 418 12.62 -14.94 -44.26
N THR A 419 11.72 -14.10 -44.78
CA THR A 419 11.10 -13.02 -43.99
C THR A 419 10.32 -13.57 -42.81
N ARG A 420 9.45 -14.57 -43.00
CA ARG A 420 8.65 -15.16 -41.89
C ARG A 420 9.54 -15.77 -40.79
N LEU A 421 10.60 -16.47 -41.17
CA LEU A 421 11.58 -16.99 -40.21
C LEU A 421 12.33 -15.86 -39.51
N GLY A 422 12.61 -14.76 -40.21
CA GLY A 422 13.22 -13.57 -39.61
C GLY A 422 12.31 -12.87 -38.58
N ASP A 423 11.02 -12.77 -38.88
CA ASP A 423 10.02 -12.23 -37.96
C ASP A 423 9.90 -13.11 -36.71
N LEU A 424 9.94 -14.44 -36.89
CA LEU A 424 9.97 -15.40 -35.78
C LEU A 424 11.20 -15.20 -34.87
N VAL A 425 12.40 -15.09 -35.46
CA VAL A 425 13.64 -14.87 -34.69
C VAL A 425 13.58 -13.53 -33.94
N THR A 426 13.01 -12.50 -34.56
CA THR A 426 12.83 -11.18 -33.95
C THR A 426 11.88 -11.25 -32.75
N ALA A 427 10.75 -11.94 -32.89
CA ALA A 427 9.81 -12.16 -31.80
C ALA A 427 10.44 -13.00 -30.67
N ALA A 428 11.16 -14.07 -31.01
CA ALA A 428 11.84 -14.92 -30.02
C ALA A 428 12.89 -14.14 -29.21
N LEU A 429 13.63 -13.24 -29.86
CA LEU A 429 14.59 -12.36 -29.19
C LEU A 429 13.90 -11.35 -28.27
N GLY A 430 12.71 -10.87 -28.65
CA GLY A 430 11.89 -10.01 -27.79
C GLY A 430 11.40 -10.71 -26.53
N ASP A 431 10.94 -11.96 -26.66
CA ASP A 431 10.45 -12.76 -25.53
C ASP A 431 11.57 -13.31 -24.63
N HIS A 432 12.77 -13.53 -25.19
CA HIS A 432 13.92 -14.11 -24.49
C HIS A 432 15.17 -13.22 -24.60
N PRO A 433 15.18 -12.05 -23.93
CA PRO A 433 16.30 -11.14 -23.97
C PRO A 433 17.47 -11.71 -23.16
N GLY A 434 18.56 -12.08 -23.84
CA GLY A 434 19.77 -12.56 -23.17
C GLY A 434 20.73 -13.23 -24.14
N ARG A 435 22.00 -12.82 -24.11
CA ARG A 435 23.01 -13.26 -25.08
C ARG A 435 23.20 -14.77 -25.11
N ASP A 436 23.11 -15.44 -23.95
CA ASP A 436 23.27 -16.88 -23.84
C ASP A 436 21.97 -17.66 -23.66
N VAL A 437 20.83 -16.97 -23.65
CA VAL A 437 19.51 -17.60 -23.56
C VAL A 437 19.13 -18.17 -24.92
N LEU A 438 19.02 -17.35 -25.96
CA LEU A 438 18.64 -17.77 -27.30
C LEU A 438 19.86 -17.91 -28.23
N LYS A 439 20.07 -19.10 -28.82
CA LYS A 439 20.97 -19.27 -29.98
C LYS A 439 20.18 -19.79 -31.17
N VAL A 440 20.53 -19.28 -32.35
CA VAL A 440 19.80 -19.56 -33.59
C VAL A 440 20.73 -20.23 -34.60
N GLY A 441 20.27 -21.37 -35.11
CA GLY A 441 20.87 -22.10 -36.22
C GLY A 441 20.08 -21.87 -37.50
N VAL A 442 20.74 -22.03 -38.65
CA VAL A 442 20.08 -21.92 -39.96
C VAL A 442 20.41 -23.16 -40.76
N LEU A 443 19.39 -23.80 -41.32
CA LEU A 443 19.52 -24.93 -42.21
C LEU A 443 18.77 -24.60 -43.49
N SER A 444 19.44 -24.69 -44.64
CA SER A 444 18.77 -24.51 -45.93
C SER A 444 18.84 -25.79 -46.72
N TYR A 445 17.75 -26.17 -47.39
CA TYR A 445 17.70 -27.39 -48.19
C TYR A 445 17.06 -27.15 -49.56
N ALA A 446 17.53 -27.87 -50.57
CA ALA A 446 17.04 -27.79 -51.95
C ALA A 446 16.78 -29.20 -52.50
N ASP A 447 17.03 -29.46 -53.79
CA ASP A 447 16.85 -30.78 -54.37
C ASP A 447 18.20 -31.53 -54.46
N HIS A 448 18.17 -32.87 -54.39
CA HIS A 448 19.31 -33.72 -54.73
C HIS A 448 19.03 -34.60 -55.94
N PRO A 449 20.07 -35.02 -56.69
CA PRO A 449 19.90 -35.90 -57.84
C PRO A 449 19.62 -37.36 -57.41
N LEU A 450 18.45 -37.88 -57.79
CA LEU A 450 18.02 -39.25 -57.44
C LEU A 450 18.58 -40.38 -58.35
N SER A 451 19.24 -40.05 -59.47
CA SER A 451 19.74 -41.06 -60.42
C SER A 451 21.26 -41.22 -60.37
N GLN A 452 21.75 -42.46 -60.25
CA GLN A 452 23.17 -42.82 -60.36
C GLN A 452 23.79 -42.52 -61.76
N ARG A 453 23.01 -42.08 -62.75
CA ARG A 453 23.52 -41.77 -64.10
C ARG A 453 23.35 -40.29 -64.44
N ARG A 454 24.47 -39.58 -64.31
CA ARG A 454 24.82 -38.23 -64.85
C ARG A 454 24.47 -37.03 -63.97
N HIS A 455 25.42 -36.69 -63.10
CA HIS A 455 25.88 -35.31 -62.97
C HIS A 455 27.35 -35.22 -63.41
N ARG A 456 27.61 -34.40 -64.44
CA ARG A 456 28.95 -33.92 -64.84
C ARG A 456 29.10 -32.45 -64.46
N GLY A 457 28.70 -32.10 -63.24
CA GLY A 457 28.85 -30.78 -62.63
C GLY A 457 29.19 -30.93 -61.14
N PRO A 458 29.71 -29.88 -60.48
CA PRO A 458 30.00 -29.92 -59.05
C PRO A 458 28.70 -30.25 -58.29
N SER A 459 28.73 -31.32 -57.49
CA SER A 459 27.61 -31.72 -56.63
C SER A 459 27.35 -30.60 -55.64
N THR A 460 26.25 -29.86 -55.80
CA THR A 460 25.76 -28.95 -54.76
C THR A 460 25.23 -29.80 -53.62
N ASP A 461 25.77 -29.62 -52.42
CA ASP A 461 25.25 -30.25 -51.21
C ASP A 461 23.77 -29.87 -51.08
N PRO A 462 22.83 -30.83 -51.04
CA PRO A 462 21.41 -30.51 -50.96
C PRO A 462 21.02 -29.81 -49.67
N VAL A 463 21.90 -29.81 -48.66
CA VAL A 463 21.71 -29.15 -47.37
C VAL A 463 22.92 -28.31 -47.01
N VAL A 464 22.68 -27.07 -46.60
CA VAL A 464 23.69 -26.21 -45.99
C VAL A 464 23.28 -25.93 -44.55
N SER A 465 24.14 -26.29 -43.60
CA SER A 465 23.90 -26.14 -42.16
C SER A 465 24.86 -25.13 -41.55
N VAL A 466 24.30 -24.07 -40.97
CA VAL A 466 25.03 -23.08 -40.18
C VAL A 466 24.79 -23.37 -38.70
N PRO A 467 25.85 -23.53 -37.88
CA PRO A 467 25.74 -23.82 -36.45
C PRO A 467 24.97 -22.76 -35.65
N LEU A 468 24.56 -23.14 -34.43
CA LEU A 468 23.95 -22.23 -33.45
C LEU A 468 24.85 -21.02 -33.21
N SER A 469 24.29 -19.83 -33.39
CA SER A 469 24.98 -18.55 -33.27
C SER A 469 24.09 -17.49 -32.61
N GLU A 470 24.63 -16.29 -32.40
CA GLU A 470 23.82 -15.15 -31.94
C GLU A 470 22.68 -14.84 -32.93
N PRO A 471 21.49 -14.43 -32.47
CA PRO A 471 20.35 -14.14 -33.33
C PRO A 471 20.67 -13.19 -34.49
N ALA A 472 21.48 -12.14 -34.24
CA ALA A 472 21.89 -11.20 -35.28
C ALA A 472 22.73 -11.86 -36.40
N ALA A 473 23.59 -12.82 -36.07
CA ALA A 473 24.40 -13.54 -37.04
C ALA A 473 23.55 -14.52 -37.87
N ALA A 474 22.64 -15.25 -37.22
CA ALA A 474 21.69 -16.11 -37.90
C ALA A 474 20.75 -15.32 -38.83
N MET A 475 20.28 -14.15 -38.42
CA MET A 475 19.48 -13.24 -39.25
C MET A 475 20.23 -12.78 -40.50
N LYS A 476 21.52 -12.46 -40.37
CA LYS A 476 22.38 -12.12 -41.51
C LYS A 476 22.48 -13.28 -42.49
N THR A 477 22.66 -14.50 -41.98
CA THR A 477 22.68 -15.73 -42.79
C THR A 477 21.37 -15.94 -43.52
N LEU A 478 20.22 -15.87 -42.83
CA LEU A 478 18.88 -16.04 -43.42
C LEU A 478 18.67 -15.07 -44.59
N ARG A 479 18.96 -13.78 -44.40
CA ARG A 479 18.84 -12.75 -45.45
C ARG A 479 19.78 -12.96 -46.65
N GLY A 480 20.86 -13.73 -46.46
CA GLY A 480 21.81 -14.09 -47.50
C GLY A 480 21.37 -15.25 -48.39
N LEU A 481 20.36 -16.03 -47.98
CA LEU A 481 19.89 -17.19 -48.73
C LEU A 481 19.22 -16.77 -50.04
N ARG A 482 19.40 -17.59 -51.08
CA ARG A 482 18.87 -17.36 -52.43
C ARG A 482 18.22 -18.64 -52.94
N ALA A 483 17.26 -18.49 -53.84
CA ALA A 483 16.64 -19.63 -54.50
C ALA A 483 17.68 -20.47 -55.25
N SER A 484 17.53 -21.79 -55.19
CA SER A 484 18.38 -22.71 -55.94
C SER A 484 18.13 -22.57 -57.44
N SER A 485 19.18 -22.66 -58.26
CA SER A 485 19.08 -22.60 -59.71
C SER A 485 18.60 -23.94 -60.29
N GLY A 486 17.32 -24.25 -60.04
CA GLY A 486 16.63 -25.40 -60.64
C GLY A 486 15.89 -26.24 -59.59
N VAL A 487 14.60 -26.47 -59.84
CA VAL A 487 13.79 -27.49 -59.17
C VAL A 487 13.91 -28.77 -59.99
N ALA A 488 14.61 -29.77 -59.46
CA ALA A 488 14.80 -31.06 -60.12
C ALA A 488 13.57 -31.97 -59.96
N HIS A 489 12.81 -31.78 -58.87
CA HIS A 489 11.65 -32.61 -58.55
C HIS A 489 10.41 -31.77 -58.28
N ALA A 490 9.41 -31.90 -59.17
CA ALA A 490 8.18 -31.12 -59.10
C ALA A 490 7.28 -31.45 -57.91
N TYR A 491 7.46 -32.60 -57.23
CA TYR A 491 6.56 -33.09 -56.16
C TYR A 491 7.23 -33.33 -54.80
N ALA A 492 8.56 -33.18 -54.70
CA ALA A 492 9.33 -33.45 -53.48
C ALA A 492 10.62 -32.63 -53.45
N THR A 493 11.24 -32.54 -52.28
CA THR A 493 12.52 -31.86 -52.04
C THR A 493 13.38 -32.66 -51.06
N ALA A 494 14.64 -32.26 -50.84
CA ALA A 494 15.60 -32.93 -49.94
C ALA A 494 15.31 -32.72 -48.44
N LEU A 495 14.04 -32.73 -48.04
CA LEU A 495 13.65 -32.55 -46.64
C LEU A 495 14.18 -33.70 -45.77
N GLU A 496 14.28 -34.91 -46.30
CA GLU A 496 14.89 -36.05 -45.60
C GLU A 496 16.37 -35.85 -45.26
N ASP A 497 17.13 -35.17 -46.14
CA ASP A 497 18.52 -34.80 -45.86
C ASP A 497 18.59 -33.69 -44.81
N ALA A 498 17.69 -32.72 -44.86
CA ALA A 498 17.58 -31.67 -43.85
C ALA A 498 17.29 -32.25 -42.46
N LEU A 499 16.35 -33.20 -42.39
CA LEU A 499 16.03 -33.91 -41.15
C LEU A 499 17.22 -34.73 -40.65
N LYS A 500 17.91 -35.45 -41.56
CA LYS A 500 19.12 -36.21 -41.21
C LYS A 500 20.21 -35.30 -40.66
N ALA A 501 20.50 -34.18 -41.32
CA ALA A 501 21.46 -33.19 -40.84
C ALA A 501 21.09 -32.66 -39.44
N LEU A 502 19.79 -32.42 -39.21
CA LEU A 502 19.29 -31.96 -37.92
C LEU A 502 19.45 -33.01 -36.80
N THR A 503 19.32 -34.31 -37.10
CA THR A 503 19.55 -35.38 -36.09
C THR A 503 21.01 -35.45 -35.62
N THR A 504 21.94 -34.95 -36.43
CA THR A 504 23.37 -34.86 -36.10
C THR A 504 23.79 -33.46 -35.62
N TYR A 505 22.83 -32.55 -35.46
CA TYR A 505 23.09 -31.17 -35.10
C TYR A 505 23.55 -31.04 -33.66
N ARG A 506 24.53 -30.17 -33.40
CA ARG A 506 25.13 -30.02 -32.07
C ARG A 506 24.31 -29.05 -31.20
N TRP A 507 23.28 -29.59 -30.55
CA TRP A 507 22.47 -28.87 -29.55
C TRP A 507 23.26 -28.59 -28.26
N ARG A 508 22.95 -27.49 -27.58
CA ARG A 508 23.52 -27.20 -26.26
C ARG A 508 22.95 -28.18 -25.20
N PRO A 509 23.75 -28.57 -24.19
CA PRO A 509 23.26 -29.41 -23.09
C PRO A 509 22.11 -28.71 -22.34
N GLY A 510 21.04 -29.45 -22.05
CA GLY A 510 19.89 -28.94 -21.28
C GLY A 510 19.06 -27.86 -21.97
N SER A 511 19.30 -27.58 -23.26
CA SER A 511 18.52 -26.58 -23.99
C SER A 511 17.11 -27.06 -24.34
N HIS A 512 16.18 -26.12 -24.44
CA HIS A 512 14.89 -26.33 -25.09
C HIS A 512 15.10 -26.25 -26.61
N ARG A 513 14.95 -27.38 -27.29
CA ARG A 513 15.34 -27.57 -28.71
C ARG A 513 14.13 -27.43 -29.61
N VAL A 514 14.19 -26.48 -30.54
CA VAL A 514 13.11 -26.17 -31.48
C VAL A 514 13.65 -26.11 -32.89
N ALA A 515 12.94 -26.73 -33.82
CA ALA A 515 13.18 -26.60 -35.25
C ALA A 515 11.91 -26.10 -35.96
N VAL A 516 12.06 -25.06 -36.78
CA VAL A 516 10.96 -24.50 -37.57
C VAL A 516 11.27 -24.65 -39.04
N PHE A 517 10.42 -25.38 -39.76
CA PHE A 517 10.57 -25.68 -41.17
C PHE A 517 9.67 -24.76 -42.00
N ALA A 518 10.25 -23.98 -42.92
CA ALA A 518 9.50 -23.18 -43.89
C ALA A 518 9.71 -23.74 -45.30
N GLY A 519 8.62 -24.18 -45.94
CA GLY A 519 8.68 -24.82 -47.25
C GLY A 519 7.30 -25.12 -47.84
N ALA A 520 7.29 -25.76 -48.99
CA ALA A 520 6.09 -26.15 -49.71
C ALA A 520 6.11 -27.66 -50.02
N ARG A 521 7.24 -28.17 -50.50
CA ARG A 521 7.34 -29.54 -51.01
C ARG A 521 7.74 -30.51 -49.90
N PRO A 522 7.14 -31.72 -49.83
CA PRO A 522 7.48 -32.71 -48.82
C PRO A 522 8.78 -33.45 -49.14
N ALA A 523 9.24 -34.26 -48.18
CA ALA A 523 10.34 -35.21 -48.38
C ALA A 523 10.04 -36.22 -49.49
N HIS A 524 11.11 -36.73 -50.12
CA HIS A 524 11.01 -37.90 -50.99
C HIS A 524 10.51 -39.11 -50.21
N ARG A 525 9.95 -40.09 -50.92
CA ARG A 525 9.45 -41.31 -50.28
C ARG A 525 10.58 -42.22 -49.83
N ALA A 526 10.39 -42.94 -48.74
CA ALA A 526 11.33 -43.99 -48.35
C ALA A 526 11.38 -45.11 -49.41
N ALA A 527 12.58 -45.62 -49.68
CA ALA A 527 12.80 -46.79 -50.53
C ALA A 527 11.94 -47.98 -50.04
N GLY A 528 11.27 -48.68 -50.97
CA GLY A 528 10.40 -49.83 -50.64
C GLY A 528 8.93 -49.48 -50.38
N SER A 529 8.55 -48.20 -50.36
CA SER A 529 7.13 -47.79 -50.29
C SER A 529 6.38 -48.06 -51.62
N PRO A 530 5.04 -48.26 -51.65
CA PRO A 530 4.27 -48.58 -52.88
C PRO A 530 4.18 -47.41 -53.86
N ALA A 531 4.65 -47.54 -55.11
CA ALA A 531 4.81 -46.42 -56.04
C ALA A 531 3.54 -45.56 -56.23
N ASP A 532 3.66 -44.24 -56.11
CA ASP A 532 2.55 -43.26 -56.23
C ASP A 532 2.90 -42.03 -57.07
N GLY A 533 4.00 -42.09 -57.83
CA GLY A 533 4.48 -40.99 -58.67
C GLY A 533 5.46 -40.02 -58.01
N VAL A 534 5.68 -40.11 -56.69
CA VAL A 534 6.74 -39.37 -55.99
C VAL A 534 8.00 -40.23 -55.93
N ALA A 535 9.15 -39.62 -56.24
CA ALA A 535 10.41 -40.34 -56.33
C ALA A 535 10.91 -40.80 -54.94
N SER A 536 11.65 -41.92 -54.90
CA SER A 536 12.13 -42.54 -53.66
C SER A 536 13.57 -42.17 -53.32
N CYS A 537 13.85 -41.95 -52.03
CA CYS A 537 15.16 -41.71 -51.45
C CYS A 537 15.54 -42.87 -50.50
N PRO A 538 16.84 -43.25 -50.41
CA PRO A 538 17.31 -44.21 -49.41
C PRO A 538 17.22 -43.71 -47.96
N ILE A 539 17.09 -42.40 -47.73
CA ILE A 539 16.88 -41.85 -46.38
C ILE A 539 15.39 -41.90 -46.05
N ASP A 540 15.04 -42.63 -44.99
CA ASP A 540 13.69 -42.64 -44.45
C ASP A 540 13.45 -41.40 -43.59
N TRP A 541 12.66 -40.46 -44.12
CA TRP A 541 12.29 -39.23 -43.43
C TRP A 541 11.51 -39.50 -42.13
N SER A 542 10.68 -40.55 -42.09
CA SER A 542 9.85 -40.87 -40.93
C SER A 542 10.71 -41.36 -39.76
N GLU A 543 11.78 -42.10 -40.07
CA GLU A 543 12.79 -42.49 -39.10
C GLU A 543 13.54 -41.27 -38.54
N GLN A 544 13.88 -40.29 -39.39
CA GLN A 544 14.56 -39.08 -38.92
C GLN A 544 13.66 -38.22 -38.02
N VAL A 545 12.37 -38.06 -38.37
CA VAL A 545 11.39 -37.37 -37.50
C VAL A 545 11.31 -38.03 -36.13
N ARG A 546 11.25 -39.38 -36.09
CA ARG A 546 11.26 -40.11 -34.81
C ARG A 546 12.54 -39.85 -34.02
N LYS A 547 13.71 -39.89 -34.66
CA LYS A 547 14.99 -39.58 -33.99
C LYS A 547 15.02 -38.16 -33.40
N LEU A 548 14.48 -37.16 -34.10
CA LEU A 548 14.39 -35.79 -33.59
C LEU A 548 13.50 -35.72 -32.34
N ARG A 549 12.36 -36.43 -32.33
CA ARG A 549 11.49 -36.54 -31.16
C ARG A 549 12.17 -37.23 -29.99
N ASP A 550 12.88 -38.33 -30.25
CA ASP A 550 13.66 -39.06 -29.25
C ASP A 550 14.78 -38.17 -28.65
N GLN A 551 15.28 -37.18 -29.41
CA GLN A 551 16.21 -36.15 -28.94
C GLN A 551 15.54 -34.95 -28.25
N GLY A 552 14.22 -34.95 -28.10
CA GLY A 552 13.44 -33.89 -27.48
C GLY A 552 13.30 -32.62 -28.33
N VAL A 553 13.48 -32.70 -29.64
CA VAL A 553 13.33 -31.56 -30.57
C VAL A 553 11.87 -31.36 -30.92
N ARG A 554 11.33 -30.18 -30.62
CA ARG A 554 10.00 -29.76 -31.08
C ARG A 554 10.05 -29.25 -32.50
N CYS A 555 9.06 -29.61 -33.32
CA CYS A 555 9.05 -29.33 -34.75
C CYS A 555 7.76 -28.58 -35.12
N VAL A 556 7.93 -27.39 -35.67
CA VAL A 556 6.85 -26.55 -36.22
C VAL A 556 7.07 -26.37 -37.71
N ALA A 557 6.00 -26.34 -38.51
CA ALA A 557 6.09 -26.12 -39.95
C ALA A 557 5.28 -24.92 -40.40
N ILE A 558 5.85 -24.13 -41.32
CA ILE A 558 5.21 -23.05 -42.06
C ILE A 558 5.12 -23.55 -43.50
N VAL A 559 3.95 -24.06 -43.88
CA VAL A 559 3.75 -24.80 -45.12
C VAL A 559 2.99 -23.93 -46.11
N GLU A 560 3.60 -23.68 -47.26
CA GLU A 560 2.94 -22.95 -48.35
C GLU A 560 2.00 -23.86 -49.15
N PRO A 561 0.82 -23.36 -49.53
CA PRO A 561 -0.10 -24.13 -50.35
C PRO A 561 0.54 -24.36 -51.72
N THR A 562 0.60 -25.62 -52.12
CA THR A 562 1.15 -26.02 -53.43
C THR A 562 0.01 -26.47 -54.32
N GLN A 563 -0.15 -25.85 -55.50
CA GLN A 563 -1.04 -26.34 -56.54
C GLN A 563 -0.26 -27.33 -57.42
N TRP A 564 -0.36 -28.61 -57.09
CA TRP A 564 0.27 -29.66 -57.90
C TRP A 564 -0.52 -29.86 -59.19
N GLU A 565 0.17 -29.86 -60.32
CA GLU A 565 -0.41 -30.16 -61.63
C GLU A 565 0.04 -31.54 -62.13
N GLY A 566 -0.74 -32.16 -63.02
CA GLY A 566 -0.38 -33.41 -63.70
C GLY A 566 -0.93 -34.70 -63.05
N LEU A 567 -0.56 -35.85 -63.63
CA LEU A 567 -1.14 -37.18 -63.34
C LEU A 567 -0.99 -37.64 -61.88
N TYR A 568 -0.04 -37.06 -61.13
CA TYR A 568 0.28 -37.47 -59.76
C TYR A 568 -0.15 -36.46 -58.69
N ALA A 569 -0.85 -35.38 -59.06
CA ALA A 569 -1.21 -34.29 -58.16
C ALA A 569 -1.93 -34.76 -56.88
N ALA A 570 -2.96 -35.60 -57.01
CA ALA A 570 -3.72 -36.09 -55.86
C ALA A 570 -2.89 -37.00 -54.93
N ALA A 571 -1.93 -37.75 -55.47
CA ALA A 571 -1.03 -38.57 -54.68
C ALA A 571 0.02 -37.71 -53.95
N ALA A 572 0.57 -36.70 -54.64
CA ALA A 572 1.49 -35.72 -54.07
C ALA A 572 0.85 -34.92 -52.92
N THR A 573 -0.41 -34.47 -53.06
CA THR A 573 -1.15 -33.81 -51.97
C THR A 573 -1.24 -34.70 -50.73
N ARG A 574 -1.76 -35.95 -50.88
CA ARG A 574 -1.87 -36.87 -49.75
C ARG A 574 -0.52 -37.20 -49.11
N HIS A 575 0.54 -37.29 -49.92
CA HIS A 575 1.89 -37.49 -49.42
C HIS A 575 2.38 -36.29 -48.63
N ALA A 576 2.18 -35.08 -49.15
CA ALA A 576 2.54 -33.83 -48.48
C ALA A 576 1.82 -33.67 -47.13
N ASP A 577 0.51 -33.88 -47.10
CA ASP A 577 -0.28 -33.78 -45.87
C ASP A 577 0.23 -34.74 -44.80
N ARG A 578 0.54 -35.99 -45.18
CA ARG A 578 1.12 -36.98 -44.25
C ARG A 578 2.50 -36.57 -43.74
N VAL A 579 3.39 -36.11 -44.62
CA VAL A 579 4.76 -35.73 -44.24
C VAL A 579 4.72 -34.53 -43.31
N TRP A 580 3.97 -33.48 -43.66
CA TRP A 580 3.90 -32.27 -42.85
C TRP A 580 3.19 -32.49 -41.51
N ALA A 581 2.08 -33.25 -41.48
CA ALA A 581 1.44 -33.63 -40.22
C ALA A 581 2.34 -34.51 -39.34
N ALA A 582 3.10 -35.42 -39.95
CA ALA A 582 4.03 -36.28 -39.21
C ALA A 582 5.26 -35.50 -38.71
N LEU A 583 5.80 -34.55 -39.49
CA LEU A 583 6.94 -33.72 -39.09
C LEU A 583 6.55 -32.71 -38.02
N ALA A 584 5.53 -31.90 -38.29
CA ALA A 584 5.11 -30.78 -37.46
C ALA A 584 4.05 -31.20 -36.43
N GLY A 585 4.41 -32.21 -35.63
CA GLY A 585 3.55 -32.76 -34.58
C GLY A 585 3.12 -31.75 -33.52
N ASP A 586 3.80 -30.59 -33.43
CA ASP A 586 3.45 -29.50 -32.53
C ASP A 586 2.50 -28.46 -33.19
N ALA A 587 2.73 -28.07 -34.45
CA ALA A 587 1.82 -27.23 -35.25
C ALA A 587 2.24 -27.10 -36.71
N VAL A 588 1.25 -26.98 -37.60
CA VAL A 588 1.39 -26.61 -39.02
C VAL A 588 0.67 -25.28 -39.26
N PHE A 589 1.36 -24.30 -39.85
CA PHE A 589 0.81 -23.00 -40.20
C PHE A 589 0.78 -22.80 -41.71
N GLY A 590 -0.34 -22.34 -42.25
CA GLY A 590 -0.39 -21.79 -43.61
C GLY A 590 0.16 -20.36 -43.65
N PRO A 591 0.47 -19.80 -44.84
CA PRO A 591 1.03 -18.44 -44.95
C PRO A 591 0.10 -17.33 -44.43
N GLY A 592 -1.22 -17.54 -44.51
CA GLY A 592 -2.22 -16.59 -44.00
C GLY A 592 -2.51 -16.73 -42.50
N ASP A 593 -2.22 -17.89 -41.92
CA ASP A 593 -2.48 -18.20 -40.50
C ASP A 593 -1.22 -18.03 -39.64
N PHE A 594 -0.06 -17.81 -40.28
CA PHE A 594 1.20 -17.63 -39.58
C PHE A 594 1.26 -16.26 -38.90
N GLY A 595 1.34 -16.30 -37.57
CA GLY A 595 1.83 -15.19 -36.75
C GLY A 595 3.02 -15.67 -35.91
N ALA A 596 4.10 -14.90 -35.89
CA ALA A 596 5.28 -15.22 -35.08
C ALA A 596 4.94 -15.57 -33.60
N PRO A 597 4.03 -14.83 -32.90
CA PRO A 597 3.62 -15.20 -31.55
C PRO A 597 2.93 -16.58 -31.45
N ALA A 598 2.07 -16.92 -32.41
CA ALA A 598 1.37 -18.21 -32.43
C ALA A 598 2.35 -19.38 -32.67
N ALA A 599 3.33 -19.18 -33.55
CA ALA A 599 4.38 -20.15 -33.82
C ALA A 599 5.31 -20.34 -32.60
N LEU A 600 5.67 -19.27 -31.89
CA LEU A 600 6.43 -19.37 -30.63
C LEU A 600 5.63 -20.10 -29.55
N HIS A 601 4.33 -19.83 -29.45
CA HIS A 601 3.46 -20.54 -28.51
C HIS A 601 3.41 -22.04 -28.79
N ALA A 602 3.15 -22.44 -30.05
CA ALA A 602 3.16 -23.84 -30.46
C ALA A 602 4.52 -24.53 -30.21
N ALA A 603 5.63 -23.80 -30.43
CA ALA A 603 6.97 -24.27 -30.12
C ALA A 603 7.28 -24.41 -28.62
N GLY A 604 6.36 -23.99 -27.74
CA GLY A 604 6.58 -23.94 -26.29
C GLY A 604 7.62 -22.88 -25.88
N LEU A 605 7.75 -21.82 -26.68
CA LEU A 605 8.66 -20.69 -26.47
C LEU A 605 7.93 -19.44 -25.96
N SER A 606 6.60 -19.39 -25.96
CA SER A 606 5.87 -18.23 -25.43
C SER A 606 5.84 -18.27 -23.89
N LEU A 607 6.25 -17.19 -23.25
CA LEU A 607 6.00 -16.95 -21.83
C LEU A 607 4.53 -16.53 -21.67
N SER A 608 3.68 -17.34 -21.04
CA SER A 608 2.29 -16.93 -20.80
C SER A 608 2.25 -15.73 -19.83
N GLU A 609 1.18 -14.92 -19.84
CA GLU A 609 1.00 -13.86 -18.83
C GLU A 609 0.95 -14.41 -17.39
N ALA A 610 0.52 -15.67 -17.21
CA ALA A 610 0.61 -16.38 -15.94
C ALA A 610 2.06 -16.73 -15.57
N ASP A 611 2.93 -16.98 -16.55
CA ASP A 611 4.37 -17.22 -16.36
C ASP A 611 5.17 -15.92 -16.16
N ARG A 612 4.61 -14.76 -16.53
CA ARG A 612 5.18 -13.42 -16.22
C ARG A 612 4.95 -13.01 -14.75
N GLY A 613 4.21 -13.82 -13.99
CA GLY A 613 3.77 -13.54 -12.63
C GLY A 613 4.79 -13.92 -11.57
N PHE A 614 5.89 -13.16 -11.46
CA PHE A 614 6.59 -13.09 -10.18
C PHE A 614 6.13 -11.83 -9.44
N PRO A 615 5.11 -11.92 -8.57
CA PRO A 615 4.53 -10.73 -8.00
C PRO A 615 5.32 -10.21 -6.81
N PHE A 616 6.30 -10.91 -6.23
CA PHE A 616 6.92 -10.48 -4.96
C PHE A 616 8.33 -9.99 -5.19
N ALA A 617 8.86 -9.20 -4.26
CA ALA A 617 10.30 -9.00 -4.19
C ALA A 617 10.97 -10.22 -3.54
N LEU A 618 12.25 -10.43 -3.82
CA LEU A 618 13.07 -11.46 -3.20
C LEU A 618 13.78 -10.92 -1.96
N ALA A 619 13.99 -11.79 -0.97
CA ALA A 619 14.86 -11.47 0.15
C ALA A 619 16.31 -11.26 -0.35
N ALA A 620 16.91 -10.11 -0.05
CA ALA A 620 18.36 -9.95 -0.17
C ALA A 620 19.05 -10.83 0.89
N GLY A 621 19.61 -11.98 0.50
CA GLY A 621 20.30 -12.89 1.43
C GLY A 621 21.61 -12.30 1.96
N LYS A 622 22.16 -12.66 3.12
CA LYS A 622 21.70 -13.45 4.28
C LYS A 622 21.62 -12.49 5.46
N GLU A 623 20.50 -12.38 6.17
CA GLU A 623 20.52 -11.70 7.46
C GLU A 623 21.02 -12.64 8.55
N HIS A 624 21.99 -12.11 9.29
CA HIS A 624 22.36 -12.53 10.62
C HIS A 624 21.12 -12.74 11.47
N ASP A 625 21.07 -13.87 12.16
CA ASP A 625 20.27 -14.05 13.36
C ASP A 625 20.57 -12.90 14.33
N HIS A 626 19.63 -11.97 14.46
CA HIS A 626 19.48 -11.16 15.66
C HIS A 626 18.14 -11.54 16.28
N GLY A 627 18.23 -12.54 17.17
CA GLY A 627 17.18 -12.93 18.09
C GLY A 627 16.83 -11.87 19.11
#